data_AF-A0A5C7ZB35-F1
#
_entry.id   AF-A0A5C7ZB35-F1
#
_cell.length_a   1.000
_cell.length_b   1.000
_cell.length_c   1.000
_cell.angle_alpha   90.00
_cell.angle_beta   90.00
_cell.angle_gamma   90.00
#
_symmetry.space_group_name_H-M   'P 1'
#
loop_
_entity.id
_entity.type
_entity.pdbx_description
1 polymer ?
#
loop_
_entity_poly.entity_id
_entity_poly.type
_entity_poly.pdbx_seq_one_letter_code
_entity_poly.pdbx_strand_id
1 'polypeptide(L)' 'DWGKYLGDATMASTILDRLMHRCAMLEFEGKSYRLKEAAARIAITPESS' A
#
# COMPACT_ATOMS: atom_id res chain seq x y z
N ASP A 1 5.55 6.01 -7.40
CA ASP A 1 5.74 7.05 -8.44
C ASP A 1 4.40 7.29 -9.13
N TRP A 2 3.68 8.35 -8.74
CA TRP A 2 2.34 8.62 -9.25
C TRP A 2 2.34 9.06 -10.72
N GLY A 3 3.41 9.72 -11.17
CA GLY A 3 3.59 10.11 -12.57
C GLY A 3 3.66 8.88 -13.49
N LYS A 4 4.43 7.86 -13.11
CA LYS A 4 4.47 6.58 -13.85
C LYS A 4 3.12 5.83 -13.81
N TYR A 5 2.43 5.86 -12.68
CA TYR A 5 1.13 5.18 -12.53
C TYR A 5 0.04 5.84 -13.39
N LEU A 6 0.05 7.18 -13.48
CA LEU A 6 -0.94 7.97 -14.20
C LEU A 6 -0.51 8.31 -15.64
N GLY A 7 0.71 7.94 -16.04
CA GLY A 7 1.26 8.16 -17.38
C GLY A 7 1.71 9.60 -17.67
N ASP A 8 1.48 10.54 -16.76
CA ASP A 8 1.83 11.94 -16.90
C ASP A 8 2.13 12.56 -15.53
N ALA A 9 3.32 13.16 -15.38
CA ALA A 9 3.77 13.75 -14.14
C ALA A 9 3.04 15.06 -13.76
N THR A 10 2.64 15.85 -14.75
CA THR A 10 1.93 17.13 -14.58
C THR A 10 0.48 16.89 -14.15
N MET A 11 -0.18 15.92 -14.78
CA MET A 11 -1.52 15.52 -14.35
C MET A 11 -1.50 14.87 -12.97
N ALA A 12 -0.50 14.01 -12.70
CA ALA A 12 -0.34 13.38 -11.39
C ALA A 12 -0.19 14.40 -10.25
N SER A 13 0.64 15.42 -10.42
CA SER A 13 0.81 16.47 -9.41
C SER A 13 -0.46 17.27 -9.19
N THR A 14 -1.20 17.61 -10.26
CA THR A 14 -2.48 18.34 -10.17
C THR A 14 -3.56 17.56 -9.42
N ILE A 15 -3.64 16.25 -9.65
CA ILE A 15 -4.59 15.38 -8.94
C ILE A 15 -4.21 15.25 -7.46
N LEU A 16 -2.92 15.01 -7.20
CA LEU A 16 -2.41 14.90 -5.84
C LEU A 16 -2.64 16.19 -5.05
N ASP A 17 -2.34 17.36 -5.62
CA ASP A 17 -2.61 18.66 -4.98
C ASP A 17 -4.05 18.77 -4.46
N ARG A 18 -5.03 18.48 -5.33
CA ARG A 18 -6.45 18.53 -4.98
C ARG A 18 -6.86 17.52 -3.90
N LEU A 19 -6.27 16.32 -3.92
CA LEU A 19 -6.51 15.30 -2.90
C LEU A 19 -5.90 15.71 -1.56
N MET A 20 -4.64 16.15 -1.57
CA MET A 20 -3.90 16.54 -0.38
C MET A 20 -4.51 17.78 0.30
N HIS A 21 -5.15 18.67 -0.46
CA HIS A 21 -5.83 19.84 0.11
C HIS A 21 -6.99 19.51 1.06
N ARG A 22 -7.65 18.35 0.91
CA ARG A 22 -8.85 17.97 1.68
C ARG A 22 -8.72 16.67 2.47
N CYS A 23 -7.51 16.11 2.55
CA CYS A 23 -7.24 14.85 3.24
C CYS A 23 -6.33 15.07 4.45
N ALA A 24 -6.45 14.20 5.45
CA ALA A 24 -5.46 14.06 6.51
C ALA A 24 -4.44 12.99 6.11
N MET A 25 -3.16 13.32 6.14
CA MET A 25 -2.09 12.35 5.90
C MET A 25 -1.91 11.50 7.15
N LEU A 26 -2.05 10.18 7.00
CA LEU A 26 -1.79 9.21 8.05
C LEU A 26 -0.61 8.35 7.61
N GLU A 27 0.46 8.40 8.38
CA GLU A 27 1.63 7.54 8.19
C GLU A 27 1.42 6.25 8.97
N PHE A 28 1.62 5.13 8.28
CA PHE A 28 1.54 3.79 8.87
C PHE A 28 2.90 3.13 8.80
N GLU A 29 3.34 2.60 9.94
CA GLU A 29 4.57 1.84 10.05
C GLU A 29 4.26 0.40 10.50
N GLY A 30 5.23 -0.49 10.27
CA GLY A 30 5.15 -1.90 10.68
C GLY A 30 4.85 -2.87 9.55
N LYS A 31 4.82 -4.17 9.90
CA LYS A 31 4.65 -5.26 8.94
C LYS A 31 3.17 -5.43 8.58
N SER A 32 2.91 -5.77 7.31
CA SER A 32 1.56 -6.07 6.83
C SER A 32 0.88 -7.14 7.68
N TYR A 33 -0.29 -6.80 8.25
CA TYR A 33 -1.11 -7.74 9.00
C TYR A 33 -1.46 -8.98 8.17
N ARG A 34 -1.79 -8.79 6.88
CA ARG A 34 -2.11 -9.89 5.96
C ARG A 34 -0.93 -10.82 5.74
N LEU A 35 0.29 -10.28 5.64
CA LEU A 35 1.50 -11.10 5.51
C LEU A 35 1.80 -11.86 6.79
N LYS A 36 1.57 -11.26 7.97
CA LYS A 36 1.69 -11.95 9.26
C LYS A 36 0.72 -13.14 9.33
N GLU A 37 -0.54 -12.95 8.95
CA GLU A 37 -1.52 -14.04 8.94
C GLU A 37 -1.21 -15.11 7.90
N ALA A 38 -0.77 -14.73 6.69
CA ALA A 38 -0.35 -15.68 5.68
C ALA A 38 0.84 -16.52 6.17
N ALA A 39 1.84 -15.89 6.77
CA ALA A 39 2.99 -16.57 7.35
C ALA A 39 2.56 -17.52 8.49
N ALA A 40 1.63 -17.10 9.35
CA ALA A 40 1.08 -17.96 10.41
C ALA A 40 0.34 -19.18 9.82
N ARG A 41 -0.47 -19.02 8.77
CA ARG A 41 -1.14 -20.13 8.09
C ARG A 41 -0.15 -21.11 7.46
N ILE A 42 0.89 -20.59 6.82
CA ILE A 42 1.97 -21.42 6.25
C ILE A 42 2.69 -22.19 7.36
N ALA A 43 3.00 -21.55 8.49
CA ALA A 43 3.67 -22.20 9.62
C ALA A 43 2.78 -23.21 10.38
N ILE A 44 1.45 -23.05 10.34
CA ILE A 44 0.51 -23.96 11.00
C ILE A 44 0.16 -25.15 10.11
N THR A 45 0.30 -25.05 8.79
CA THR A 45 0.15 -26.20 7.90
C THR A 45 1.35 -27.10 8.16
N PRO A 46 1.24 -28.20 8.94
CA PRO A 46 2.32 -29.17 8.94
C PRO A 46 2.34 -29.75 7.54
N GLU A 47 3.53 -29.91 6.96
CA GLU A 47 3.73 -30.74 5.78
C GLU A 47 2.87 -32.01 5.87
N SER A 48 1.70 -31.97 5.25
CA SER A 48 0.86 -33.13 5.07
C SER A 48 1.45 -33.82 3.85
N SER A 49 2.41 -34.70 4.14
CA SER A 49 2.86 -35.88 3.37
C SER A 49 3.10 -35.72 1.87
#